data_AF-A0A8H4ITF9-F1
#
_entry.id   AF-A0A8H4ITF9-F1
#
_cell.length_a   1.000
_cell.length_b   1.000
_cell.length_c   1.000
_cell.angle_alpha   90.00
_cell.angle_beta   90.00
_cell.angle_gamma   90.00
#
_symmetry.space_group_name_H-M   'P 1'
#
loop_
_entity.id
_entity.type
_entity.pdbx_description
1 polymer ?
#
loop_
_entity_poly.entity_id
_entity_poly.type
_entity_poly.pdbx_seq_one_letter_code
_entity_poly.pdbx_strand_id
1 'polypeptide(L)'
;MTSTALSALRGTAQSSAAANTAPVHEYRCLYTHDLRRKQKRWQDGFLKFHTFNKRVMVYDQPRNYIGDTHWKGTGETLDDGDELTLENGVIVQVAEPVSTTQTDLTPLFEKRPKDAT
;
A
#
# COMPACT_ATOMS: atom_id res chain seq x y z
N MET A 1 59.52 -5.62 -7.02
CA MET A 1 58.50 -6.67 -6.83
C MET A 1 58.15 -6.62 -5.35
N THR A 2 57.04 -6.00 -4.94
CA THR A 2 55.72 -6.63 -4.88
C THR A 2 54.62 -5.56 -4.87
N SER A 3 53.65 -5.70 -5.78
CA SER A 3 52.43 -4.91 -5.83
C SER A 3 51.41 -5.50 -4.85
N THR A 4 50.83 -4.71 -3.97
CA THR A 4 49.70 -5.12 -3.12
C THR A 4 48.41 -4.92 -3.91
N ALA A 5 47.75 -6.02 -4.25
CA ALA A 5 46.46 -6.04 -4.93
C ALA A 5 45.35 -5.49 -4.01
N LEU A 6 44.53 -4.57 -4.53
CA LEU A 6 43.29 -4.13 -3.89
C LEU A 6 42.22 -5.21 -4.08
N SER A 7 41.61 -5.61 -2.96
CA SER A 7 40.51 -6.58 -2.88
C SER A 7 39.38 -6.27 -3.84
N ALA A 8 38.94 -7.31 -4.54
CA ALA A 8 37.79 -7.30 -5.41
C ALA A 8 36.47 -7.51 -4.65
N LEU A 9 35.44 -6.86 -5.20
CA LEU A 9 34.05 -7.31 -5.36
C LEU A 9 33.18 -7.53 -4.11
N ARG A 10 32.15 -6.67 -3.98
CA ARG A 10 30.74 -7.09 -3.82
C ARG A 10 29.83 -5.88 -4.07
N GLY A 11 29.79 -5.42 -5.32
CA GLY A 11 28.59 -4.76 -5.81
C GLY A 11 27.57 -5.87 -6.05
N THR A 12 26.67 -6.11 -5.09
CA THR A 12 25.49 -6.92 -5.37
C THR A 12 24.71 -6.16 -6.43
N ALA A 13 24.79 -6.65 -7.67
CA ALA A 13 23.90 -6.28 -8.75
C ALA A 13 22.47 -6.44 -8.22
N GLN A 14 21.84 -5.31 -7.95
CA GLN A 14 20.43 -5.24 -7.60
C GLN A 14 19.69 -5.71 -8.85
N SER A 15 19.23 -6.95 -8.80
CA SER A 15 18.53 -7.63 -9.89
C SER A 15 17.32 -6.81 -10.30
N SER A 16 17.43 -6.17 -11.46
CA SER A 16 16.41 -5.39 -12.16
C SER A 16 15.34 -6.29 -12.78
N ALA A 17 14.79 -7.23 -12.00
CA ALA A 17 13.69 -8.10 -12.37
C ALA A 17 12.54 -8.10 -11.33
N ALA A 18 12.72 -7.47 -10.16
CA ALA A 18 11.66 -7.30 -9.15
C ALA A 18 10.95 -5.93 -9.25
N ALA A 19 11.20 -5.16 -10.32
CA ALA A 19 10.74 -3.77 -10.46
C ALA A 19 9.26 -3.62 -10.87
N ASN A 20 8.49 -4.71 -11.03
CA ASN A 20 7.13 -4.63 -11.58
C ASN A 20 6.03 -5.27 -10.73
N THR A 21 6.33 -5.76 -9.53
CA THR A 21 5.31 -6.42 -8.68
C THR A 21 5.51 -6.00 -7.23
N ALA A 22 4.81 -4.94 -6.79
CA ALA A 22 4.83 -4.53 -5.40
C ALA A 22 3.80 -5.35 -4.58
N PRO A 23 4.17 -5.90 -3.42
CA PRO A 23 3.20 -6.60 -2.58
C PRO A 23 2.16 -5.61 -2.05
N VAL A 24 0.88 -5.97 -2.23
CA VAL A 24 -0.26 -5.23 -1.69
C VAL A 24 -0.97 -6.12 -0.69
N HIS A 25 -1.12 -5.64 0.53
CA HIS A 25 -1.82 -6.35 1.58
C HIS A 25 -3.27 -5.86 1.65
N GLU A 26 -4.24 -6.75 1.55
CA GLU A 26 -5.67 -6.44 1.67
C GLU A 26 -6.19 -6.88 3.05
N TYR A 27 -6.86 -5.97 3.75
CA TYR A 27 -7.45 -6.20 5.06
C TYR A 27 -8.92 -5.75 5.06
N ARG A 28 -9.73 -6.36 5.93
CA ARG A 28 -11.02 -5.80 6.32
C ARG A 28 -10.80 -4.59 7.20
N CYS A 29 -11.69 -3.62 7.10
CA CYS A 29 -11.74 -2.51 8.03
C CYS A 29 -13.16 -2.08 8.32
N LEU A 30 -13.30 -1.36 9.42
CA LEU A 30 -14.46 -0.54 9.70
C LEU A 30 -14.09 0.90 9.43
N TYR A 31 -14.94 1.66 8.75
CA TYR A 31 -14.71 3.08 8.53
C TYR A 31 -15.90 3.93 9.01
N THR A 32 -15.62 5.19 9.34
CA THR A 32 -16.64 6.15 9.75
C THR A 32 -16.29 7.57 9.32
N HIS A 33 -17.29 8.31 8.86
CA HIS A 33 -17.19 9.75 8.58
C HIS A 33 -17.41 10.60 9.83
N ASP A 34 -17.81 9.99 10.95
CA ASP A 34 -18.16 10.70 12.18
C ASP A 34 -16.91 10.87 13.09
N LEU A 35 -16.12 11.92 12.87
CA LEU A 35 -14.97 12.21 13.76
C LEU A 35 -15.40 12.74 15.13
N ARG A 36 -16.38 13.65 15.15
CA ARG A 36 -16.73 14.45 16.33
C ARG A 36 -17.81 13.83 17.22
N ARG A 37 -18.50 12.79 16.76
CA ARG A 37 -19.60 12.17 17.50
C ARG A 37 -19.07 11.15 18.51
N LYS A 38 -19.65 11.14 19.71
CA LYS A 38 -19.34 10.17 20.78
C LYS A 38 -19.77 8.74 20.40
N GLN A 39 -20.82 8.60 19.59
CA GLN A 39 -21.24 7.33 19.00
C GLN A 39 -20.93 7.35 17.50
N LYS A 40 -19.95 6.52 17.10
CA LYS A 40 -19.50 6.40 15.70
C LYS A 40 -20.41 5.45 14.94
N ARG A 41 -20.78 5.82 13.71
CA ARG A 41 -21.44 4.93 12.77
C ARG A 41 -20.38 4.23 11.95
N TRP A 42 -20.09 2.99 12.33
CA TRP A 42 -19.14 2.14 11.62
C TRP A 42 -19.80 1.49 10.43
N GLN A 43 -19.07 1.45 9.32
CA GLN A 43 -19.45 0.76 8.10
C GLN A 43 -18.34 -0.19 7.70
N ASP A 44 -18.70 -1.34 7.16
CA ASP A 44 -17.75 -2.32 6.67
C ASP A 44 -17.09 -1.84 5.38
N GLY A 45 -15.78 -2.07 5.28
CA GLY A 45 -14.99 -1.74 4.12
C GLY A 45 -13.76 -2.63 3.97
N PHE A 46 -12.98 -2.32 2.94
CA PHE A 46 -11.73 -2.99 2.63
C PHE A 46 -10.62 -1.95 2.53
N LEU A 47 -9.44 -2.29 3.03
CA LEU A 47 -8.27 -1.46 2.86
C LEU A 47 -7.18 -2.22 2.09
N LYS A 48 -6.45 -1.49 1.26
CA LYS A 48 -5.27 -1.97 0.54
C LYS A 48 -4.07 -1.19 1.02
N PHE A 49 -3.11 -1.90 1.59
CA PHE A 49 -1.83 -1.35 1.98
C PHE A 49 -0.80 -1.61 0.89
N HIS A 50 -0.34 -0.54 0.27
CA HIS A 50 0.70 -0.56 -0.74
C HIS A 50 2.06 -0.34 -0.07
N THR A 51 2.88 -1.40 0.00
CA THR A 51 4.20 -1.37 0.66
C THR A 51 5.19 -0.38 0.02
N PHE A 52 5.15 -0.22 -1.31
CA PHE A 52 6.11 0.62 -2.04
C PHE A 52 6.08 2.12 -1.69
N ASN A 53 4.89 2.65 -1.36
CA ASN A 53 4.71 4.06 -0.97
C ASN A 53 4.13 4.18 0.44
N LYS A 54 4.02 3.06 1.16
CA LYS A 54 3.32 2.97 2.44
C LYS A 54 1.93 3.64 2.40
N ARG A 55 1.22 3.53 1.26
CA ARG A 55 -0.08 4.18 1.06
C ARG A 55 -1.19 3.21 1.42
N VAL A 56 -2.06 3.63 2.33
CA VAL A 56 -3.29 2.91 2.68
C VAL A 56 -4.41 3.50 1.85
N MET A 57 -5.04 2.67 1.02
CA MET A 57 -6.24 3.02 0.27
C MET A 57 -7.44 2.32 0.89
N VAL A 58 -8.54 3.03 1.08
CA VAL A 58 -9.75 2.48 1.71
C VAL A 58 -10.90 2.51 0.73
N TYR A 59 -11.65 1.42 0.74
CA TYR A 59 -12.78 1.15 -0.11
C TYR A 59 -13.99 0.73 0.73
N ASP A 60 -15.19 0.99 0.24
CA ASP A 60 -16.41 0.44 0.83
C ASP A 60 -16.62 -1.04 0.44
N GLN A 61 -17.69 -1.66 0.96
CA GLN A 61 -18.10 -3.01 0.57
C GLN A 61 -18.24 -3.23 -0.95
N PRO A 62 -18.91 -2.36 -1.73
CA PRO A 62 -18.94 -2.45 -3.19
C PRO A 62 -17.62 -2.09 -3.91
N ARG A 63 -16.52 -1.86 -3.18
CA ARG A 63 -15.19 -1.48 -3.69
C ARG A 63 -15.10 -0.09 -4.33
N ASN A 64 -15.98 0.84 -3.97
CA ASN A 64 -15.80 2.26 -4.26
C ASN A 64 -14.70 2.87 -3.40
N TYR A 65 -13.95 3.79 -3.97
CA TYR A 65 -12.87 4.49 -3.29
C TYR A 65 -13.41 5.51 -2.28
N ILE A 66 -13.00 5.40 -1.02
CA ILE A 66 -13.38 6.32 0.06
C ILE A 66 -12.30 7.35 0.29
N GLY A 67 -11.03 6.95 0.26
CA GLY A 67 -9.91 7.84 0.48
C GLY A 67 -8.62 7.09 0.76
N ASP A 68 -7.58 7.86 1.06
CA ASP A 68 -6.27 7.30 1.38
C ASP A 68 -5.55 8.08 2.48
N THR A 69 -4.49 7.45 2.98
CA THR A 69 -3.52 8.06 3.89
C THR A 69 -2.16 7.42 3.71
N HIS A 70 -1.13 8.10 4.17
CA HIS A 70 0.21 7.54 4.23
C HIS A 70 0.44 6.95 5.62
N TRP A 71 0.78 5.67 5.65
CA TRP A 71 1.18 4.99 6.87
C TRP A 71 2.53 5.54 7.33
N LYS A 72 2.53 6.15 8.52
CA LYS A 72 3.73 6.73 9.14
C LYS A 72 4.47 5.74 10.04
N GLY A 73 3.98 4.51 10.16
CA GLY A 73 4.61 3.49 10.96
C GLY A 73 5.96 3.04 10.37
N THR A 74 6.84 2.59 11.27
CA THR A 74 8.15 2.04 10.92
C THR A 74 8.02 0.65 10.28
N GLY A 75 6.91 -0.06 10.55
CA GLY A 75 6.62 -1.41 10.04
C GLY A 75 6.09 -1.44 8.61
N GLU A 76 6.17 -2.64 8.02
CA GLU A 76 5.67 -2.97 6.67
C GLU A 76 4.30 -3.66 6.68
N THR A 77 3.65 -3.77 7.84
CA THR A 77 2.33 -4.38 8.01
C THR A 77 1.46 -3.52 8.91
N LEU A 78 0.15 -3.65 8.72
CA LEU A 78 -0.85 -3.11 9.64
C LEU A 78 -1.30 -4.24 10.59
N ASP A 79 -1.45 -3.90 11.86
CA ASP A 79 -1.93 -4.83 12.89
C ASP A 79 -3.46 -4.71 13.05
N ASP A 80 -4.09 -5.79 13.49
CA ASP A 80 -5.53 -5.79 13.82
C ASP A 80 -5.79 -4.81 14.97
N GLY A 81 -6.79 -3.95 14.80
CA GLY A 81 -7.16 -2.93 15.77
C GLY A 81 -6.49 -1.56 15.56
N ASP A 82 -5.55 -1.42 14.62
CA ASP A 82 -4.94 -0.11 14.32
C ASP A 82 -5.98 0.90 13.79
N GLU A 83 -5.99 2.10 14.37
CA GLU A 83 -6.85 3.20 13.93
C GLU A 83 -6.07 4.20 13.07
N LEU A 84 -6.59 4.47 11.88
CA LEU A 84 -6.03 5.34 10.86
C LEU A 84 -7.03 6.47 10.59
N THR A 85 -6.53 7.68 10.40
CA THR A 85 -7.34 8.77 9.86
C THR A 85 -6.89 9.07 8.43
N LEU A 86 -7.84 9.01 7.51
CA LEU A 86 -7.67 9.38 6.12
C LEU A 86 -7.50 10.90 5.97
N GLU A 87 -6.88 11.33 4.88
CA GLU A 87 -6.66 12.77 4.63
C GLU A 87 -7.99 13.55 4.53
N ASN A 88 -9.05 12.89 4.06
CA ASN A 88 -10.39 13.45 3.98
C ASN A 88 -11.18 13.42 5.30
N GLY A 89 -10.54 13.04 6.41
CA GLY A 89 -11.15 13.00 7.74
C GLY A 89 -11.98 11.75 8.03
N VAL A 90 -11.93 10.71 7.20
CA VAL A 90 -12.55 9.43 7.54
C VAL A 90 -11.67 8.68 8.54
N ILE A 91 -12.26 8.10 9.58
CA ILE A 91 -11.55 7.23 10.53
C ILE A 91 -11.74 5.79 10.09
N VAL A 92 -10.69 5.01 10.14
CA VAL A 92 -10.63 3.64 9.64
C VAL A 92 -9.96 2.80 10.72
N GLN A 93 -10.59 1.71 11.11
CA GLN A 93 -10.06 0.72 12.02
C GLN A 93 -9.71 -0.54 11.23
N VAL A 94 -8.45 -0.94 11.26
CA VAL A 94 -7.97 -2.19 10.68
C VAL A 94 -8.55 -3.35 11.46
N ALA A 95 -9.03 -4.36 10.77
CA ALA A 95 -9.53 -5.59 11.35
C ALA A 95 -8.75 -6.78 10.74
N GLU A 96 -9.46 -7.81 10.30
CA GLU A 96 -8.86 -9.05 9.86
C GLU A 96 -8.06 -8.91 8.54
N PRO A 97 -6.84 -9.47 8.46
CA PRO A 97 -6.13 -9.62 7.18
C PRO A 97 -6.89 -10.60 6.29
N VAL A 98 -7.25 -10.16 5.08
CA VAL A 98 -8.02 -10.98 4.13
C VAL A 98 -7.09 -11.77 3.25
N SER A 99 -6.15 -11.08 2.61
CA SER A 99 -5.24 -11.70 1.65
C SER A 99 -4.09 -10.75 1.31
N THR A 100 -2.89 -11.32 1.15
CA THR A 100 -1.77 -10.60 0.54
C THR A 100 -1.75 -10.95 -0.94
N THR A 101 -2.10 -10.01 -1.80
CA THR A 101 -2.12 -10.22 -3.26
C THR A 101 -0.97 -9.43 -3.89
N GLN A 102 -0.09 -10.12 -4.61
CA GLN A 102 0.93 -9.47 -5.43
C GLN A 102 0.24 -8.84 -6.65
N THR A 103 0.20 -7.51 -6.73
CA THR A 103 -0.36 -6.85 -7.92
C THR A 103 0.76 -6.72 -8.95
N ASP A 104 0.60 -7.45 -10.06
CA ASP A 104 1.44 -7.31 -11.24
C ASP A 104 1.15 -5.96 -11.93
N LEU A 105 2.16 -5.08 -12.01
CA LEU A 105 2.08 -3.74 -12.58
C LEU A 105 2.22 -3.75 -14.11
N THR A 106 2.38 -4.91 -14.74
CA THR A 106 2.49 -5.06 -16.20
C THR A 106 1.35 -4.42 -17.01
N PRO A 107 0.05 -4.41 -16.58
CA PRO A 107 -1.01 -3.82 -17.39
C PRO A 107 -1.11 -2.28 -17.32
N LEU A 108 -0.34 -1.60 -16.45
CA LEU A 108 -0.35 -0.12 -16.36
C LEU A 108 0.47 0.56 -17.48
N PHE A 109 1.39 -0.16 -18.13
CA PHE A 109 2.26 0.40 -19.17
C PHE A 109 1.74 0.21 -20.61
N GLU A 110 0.60 -0.47 -20.83
CA GLU A 110 0.11 -0.80 -22.18
C GLU A 110 -1.02 0.09 -22.72
N LYS A 111 -1.44 1.16 -22.03
CA LYS A 111 -2.50 2.04 -22.55
C LYS A 111 -1.99 3.18 -23.45
N ARG A 112 -1.52 2.73 -24.62
CA ARG A 112 -1.53 3.30 -25.99
C ARG A 112 -0.82 4.64 -26.32
N PRO A 113 0.02 4.67 -27.39
CA PRO A 113 0.57 5.89 -27.96
C PRO A 113 -0.47 6.68 -28.76
N LYS A 114 -0.43 8.01 -28.59
CA LYS A 114 -0.74 9.09 -29.56
C LYS A 114 -1.57 8.68 -30.80
N ASP A 115 -2.86 8.99 -30.78
CA ASP A 115 -3.57 9.35 -32.01
C ASP A 115 -3.25 10.83 -32.28
N ALA A 116 -2.36 11.07 -33.24
CA ALA A 116 -2.21 12.35 -33.91
C ALA A 116 -2.87 12.20 -35.28
N THR A 117 -3.91 12.98 -35.53
CA THR A 117 -4.43 13.28 -36.87
C THR A 117 -4.71 14.76 -36.92
#